data_AF-A0A8S2XW69-F1
#
_entry.id   AF-A0A8S2XW69-F1
#
_cell.length_a   1.000
_cell.length_b   1.000
_cell.length_c   1.000
_cell.angle_alpha   90.00
_cell.angle_beta   90.00
_cell.angle_gamma   90.00
#
_symmetry.space_group_name_H-M   'P 1'
#
loop_
_entity.id
_entity.type
_entity.pdbx_description
1 polymer ?
#
loop_
_entity_poly.entity_id
_entity_poly.type
_entity_poly.pdbx_seq_one_letter_code
_entity_poly.pdbx_strand_id
1 'polypeptide(L)' 'TEGDIGAVFGLGFPPMKGGPFRFMDTYGIDKIHDLMNQYRSTYGDRFAPTKLLVDMARANKKFYEK' A
#
# COMPACT_ATOMS: atom_id res chain seq x y z
N THR A 1 3.54 0.63 -12.08
CA THR A 1 3.12 -0.36 -13.10
C THR A 1 3.94 -1.65 -13.05
N GLU A 2 5.27 -1.61 -13.02
CA GLU A 2 6.10 -2.84 -12.98
C GLU A 2 5.97 -3.68 -11.69
N GLY A 3 5.80 -3.03 -10.53
CA GLY A 3 5.66 -3.72 -9.24
C GLY A 3 4.36 -4.50 -9.05
N ASP A 4 3.26 -4.10 -9.70
CA ASP A 4 1.99 -4.84 -9.62
C ASP A 4 2.01 -6.11 -10.47
N ILE A 5 2.63 -6.05 -11.65
CA ILE A 5 2.79 -7.22 -12.53
C ILE A 5 3.65 -8.28 -11.83
N GLY A 6 4.75 -7.86 -11.20
CA GLY A 6 5.60 -8.76 -10.41
C GLY A 6 4.90 -9.39 -9.21
N ALA A 7 4.04 -8.66 -8.51
CA ALA A 7 3.30 -9.18 -7.35
C ALA A 7 2.14 -10.11 -7.74
N VAL A 8 1.43 -9.83 -8.84
CA VAL A 8 0.35 -10.69 -9.34
C VAL A 8 0.91 -12.00 -9.89
N PHE A 9 1.99 -11.96 -10.68
CA PHE A 9 2.56 -13.17 -11.30
C PHE A 9 3.58 -13.91 -10.42
N GLY A 10 4.22 -13.25 -9.44
CA GLY A 10 5.25 -13.85 -8.58
C GLY A 10 4.80 -14.28 -7.18
N LEU A 11 3.81 -13.59 -6.58
CA LEU A 11 3.34 -13.84 -5.21
C LEU A 11 1.91 -14.41 -5.13
N GLY A 12 1.21 -14.54 -6.27
CA GLY A 12 -0.18 -15.02 -6.32
C GLY A 12 -1.21 -14.01 -5.82
N PHE A 13 -0.92 -12.71 -5.93
CA PHE A 13 -1.85 -11.68 -5.48
C PHE A 13 -3.13 -11.70 -6.34
N PRO A 14 -4.35 -11.62 -5.75
CA PRO A 14 -5.59 -11.80 -6.50
C PRO A 14 -5.72 -10.84 -7.68
N PRO A 15 -5.85 -11.33 -8.93
CA PRO A 15 -5.85 -10.49 -10.13
C PRO A 15 -7.04 -9.52 -10.17
N MET A 16 -8.17 -9.86 -9.53
CA MET A 16 -9.34 -8.98 -9.42
C MET A 16 -9.07 -7.67 -8.68
N LYS A 17 -7.98 -7.59 -7.88
CA LYS A 17 -7.58 -6.36 -7.17
C LYS A 17 -6.57 -5.51 -7.95
N GLY A 18 -6.13 -5.97 -9.12
CA GLY A 18 -5.24 -5.23 -10.01
C GLY A 18 -3.81 -5.04 -9.50
N GLY A 19 -3.41 -5.78 -8.47
CA GLY A 19 -2.11 -5.68 -7.80
C GLY A 19 -2.16 -4.91 -6.47
N PRO A 20 -1.10 -5.02 -5.65
CA PRO A 20 -1.03 -4.37 -4.34
C PRO A 20 -1.18 -2.85 -4.43
N PHE A 21 -0.54 -2.15 -5.36
CA PHE A 21 -0.59 -0.68 -5.42
C PHE A 21 -1.97 -0.17 -5.85
N ARG A 22 -2.63 -0.85 -6.79
CA ARG A 22 -4.01 -0.51 -7.16
C ARG A 22 -5.00 -0.80 -6.03
N PHE A 23 -4.75 -1.84 -5.23
CA PHE A 23 -5.50 -2.08 -4.00
C PHE A 23 -5.31 -0.94 -2.98
N MET A 24 -4.09 -0.41 -2.81
CA MET A 24 -3.84 0.74 -1.93
C MET A 24 -4.64 1.97 -2.34
N ASP A 25 -4.73 2.24 -3.64
CA ASP A 25 -5.51 3.38 -4.16
C ASP A 25 -7.02 3.21 -3.98
N THR A 26 -7.51 1.97 -4.04
CA THR A 26 -8.94 1.66 -3.87
C THR A 26 -9.34 1.66 -2.39
N TYR A 27 -8.46 1.15 -1.53
CA TYR A 27 -8.67 1.09 -0.08
C TYR A 27 -8.48 2.46 0.57
N GLY A 28 -7.56 3.26 0.04
CA GLY A 28 -7.16 4.56 0.54
C GLY A 28 -5.83 4.48 1.29
N ILE A 29 -4.86 5.28 0.86
CA ILE A 29 -3.52 5.33 1.44
C ILE A 29 -3.55 5.76 2.91
N ASP A 30 -4.45 6.66 3.29
CA ASP A 30 -4.61 7.11 4.68
C ASP A 30 -4.97 5.94 5.61
N LYS A 31 -5.91 5.08 5.17
CA LYS A 31 -6.30 3.90 5.94
C LYS A 31 -5.16 2.89 6.06
N ILE A 32 -4.34 2.75 5.02
CA ILE A 32 -3.17 1.87 5.07
C ILE A 32 -2.12 2.43 6.02
N HIS A 33 -1.89 3.74 6.00
CA HIS A 33 -0.98 4.39 6.93
C HIS A 33 -1.41 4.16 8.39
N ASP A 34 -2.70 4.33 8.69
CA ASP A 34 -3.22 4.09 10.04
C ASP A 34 -3.13 2.61 10.44
N LEU A 35 -3.46 1.69 9.52
CA LEU A 35 -3.33 0.25 9.74
C LEU A 35 -1.87 -0.16 9.99
N MET A 36 -0.92 0.41 9.25
CA MET A 36 0.51 0.16 9.45
C MET A 36 0.98 0.69 10.81
N ASN A 37 0.50 1.85 11.25
CA ASN A 37 0.81 2.35 12.59
C ASN A 37 0.19 1.48 13.70
N GLN A 38 -1.03 0.98 13.49
CA GLN A 38 -1.64 0.02 14.42
C GLN A 38 -0.81 -1.28 14.50
N TYR A 39 -0.40 -1.82 13.35
CA TYR A 39 0.46 -3.01 13.32
C TYR A 39 1.85 -2.75 13.88
N ARG A 40 2.40 -1.55 13.70
CA ARG A 40 3.64 -1.14 14.34
C ARG A 40 3.52 -1.20 15.86
N SER A 41 2.42 -0.71 16.41
CA SER A 41 2.16 -0.78 17.85
C SER A 41 2.05 -2.21 18.38
N THR A 42 1.51 -3.13 17.59
CA THR A 42 1.26 -4.52 18.01
C THR A 42 2.44 -5.47 17.75
N TYR A 43 3.13 -5.30 16.62
CA TYR A 43 4.15 -6.23 16.12
C TYR A 43 5.55 -5.62 16.00
N GLY A 44 5.70 -4.34 16.35
CA GLY A 44 6.97 -3.61 16.36
C GLY A 44 7.31 -2.92 15.04
N ASP A 45 8.50 -2.32 14.98
CA ASP A 45 8.92 -1.40 13.91
C ASP A 45 9.03 -2.02 12.50
N ARG A 46 8.92 -3.35 12.36
CA ARG A 46 8.85 -4.02 11.05
C ARG A 46 7.65 -3.57 10.20
N PHE A 47 6.60 -3.07 10.84
CA PHE A 47 5.39 -2.56 10.18
C PHE A 47 5.38 -1.02 10.08
N ALA A 48 6.50 -0.36 10.38
CA ALA A 48 6.56 1.09 10.26
C ALA A 48 6.26 1.53 8.81
N PRO A 49 5.33 2.49 8.61
CA PRO A 49 5.03 3.00 7.27
C PRO A 49 6.28 3.64 6.67
N THR A 50 6.52 3.38 5.39
CA THR A 50 7.68 3.96 4.69
C THR A 50 7.47 5.46 4.50
N LYS A 51 8.57 6.22 4.40
CA LYS A 51 8.51 7.67 4.21
C LYS A 51 7.63 8.06 3.01
N LEU A 52 7.71 7.30 1.92
CA LEU A 52 6.87 7.49 0.74
C LEU A 52 5.38 7.38 1.07
N LEU A 53 4.99 6.35 1.82
CA LEU A 53 3.59 6.15 2.24
C LEU A 53 3.09 7.28 3.13
N VAL A 54 3.93 7.77 4.06
CA VAL A 54 3.59 8.90 4.92
C VAL A 54 3.42 10.20 4.10
N ASP A 55 4.32 10.46 3.16
CA ASP A 55 4.25 11.64 2.31
C ASP A 55 3.02 11.57 1.37
N MET A 56 2.68 10.38 0.87
CA MET A 56 1.49 10.17 0.04
C MET A 56 0.20 10.31 0.82
N ALA A 57 0.13 9.82 2.06
CA ALA A 57 -1.01 10.02 2.96
C ALA A 57 -1.24 11.50 3.24
N ARG A 58 -0.18 12.24 3.58
CA ARG A 58 -0.25 13.69 3.80
C ARG A 58 -0.73 14.46 2.55
N ALA A 59 -0.33 14.02 1.37
CA ALA A 59 -0.67 14.66 0.11
C ALA A 59 -1.98 14.14 -0.52
N ASN A 60 -2.67 13.17 0.11
CA ASN A 60 -3.81 12.43 -0.44
C ASN A 60 -3.58 11.96 -1.89
N LYS A 61 -2.34 11.53 -2.18
CA LYS A 61 -1.91 11.11 -3.52
C LYS A 61 -2.21 9.64 -3.75
N LYS A 62 -2.42 9.25 -5.01
CA LYS A 62 -2.61 7.87 -5.46
C LYS A 62 -1.37 7.37 -6.18
N PHE A 63 -1.11 6.07 -6.14
CA PHE A 63 -0.03 5.42 -6.90
C PHE A 63 -0.30 5.43 -8.40
N TYR A 64 -1.57 5.29 -8.79
CA TYR A 64 -2.03 5.47 -10.14
C TYR A 64 -2.85 6.75 -10.23
N GLU A 65 -2.25 7.78 -10.82
CA GLU A 65 -3.03 8.85 -11.46
C GLU A 65 -3.59 8.29 -12.78
N LYS A 66 -4.85 8.65 -13.05
CA LYS A 66 -5.65 8.09 -14.14
C LYS A 66 -5.01 8.33 -15.51
#